data_AF-A0A355RIV0-F1
#
_entry.id   AF-A0A355RIV0-F1
#
_cell.length_a   1.000
_cell.length_b   1.000
_cell.length_c   1.000
_cell.angle_alpha   90.00
_cell.angle_beta   90.00
_cell.angle_gamma   90.00
#
_symmetry.space_group_name_H-M   'P 1'
#
loop_
_entity.id
_entity.type
_entity.pdbx_description
1 polymer ?
#
loop_
_entity_poly.entity_id
_entity_poly.type
_entity_poly.pdbx_seq_one_letter_code
_entity_poly.pdbx_strand_id
1 'polypeptide(L)' 'ESDIEAQLRTALQSMSVRDAAEFVAQAHGVAKRKIYQMALGIERKP' A
#
# COMPACT_ATOMS: atom_id res chain seq x y z
N GLU A 1 0.77 6.23 11.10
CA GLU A 1 0.52 6.39 9.65
C GLU A 1 1.78 6.17 8.81
N SER A 2 2.96 6.59 9.28
CA SER A 2 4.26 6.36 8.59
C SER A 2 4.56 4.89 8.29
N ASP A 3 4.17 3.95 9.17
CA ASP A 3 4.48 2.53 9.00
C ASP A 3 3.72 1.88 7.85
N ILE A 4 2.45 2.28 7.66
CA ILE A 4 1.62 1.80 6.55
C ILE A 4 2.19 2.30 5.23
N GLU A 5 2.53 3.58 5.13
CA GLU A 5 3.09 4.14 3.89
C GLU A 5 4.46 3.55 3.55
N ALA A 6 5.36 3.43 4.53
CA ALA A 6 6.69 2.87 4.32
C ALA A 6 6.63 1.39 3.90
N GLN A 7 5.77 0.60 4.55
CA GLN A 7 5.59 -0.80 4.17
C GLN A 7 4.91 -0.93 2.80
N LEU A 8 3.96 -0.05 2.48
CA LEU A 8 3.31 -0.01 1.18
C LEU A 8 4.29 0.34 0.06
N ARG A 9 5.18 1.32 0.27
CA ARG A 9 6.26 1.64 -0.67
C ARG A 9 7.19 0.46 -0.91
N THR A 10 7.56 -0.26 0.16
CA THR A 10 8.41 -1.45 0.06
C THR A 10 7.70 -2.57 -0.71
N ALA A 11 6.43 -2.82 -0.42
CA ALA A 11 5.64 -3.83 -1.12
C ALA A 11 5.46 -3.50 -2.61
N LEU A 12 5.23 -2.23 -2.96
CA LEU A 12 5.09 -1.77 -4.35
C LEU A 12 6.36 -1.95 -5.20
N GLN A 13 7.54 -2.17 -4.60
CA GLN A 13 8.77 -2.45 -5.33
C GLN A 13 8.81 -3.86 -5.94
N SER A 14 8.05 -4.81 -5.37
CA SER A 14 8.08 -6.22 -5.76
C SER A 14 6.70 -6.81 -6.06
N MET A 15 5.63 -6.12 -5.70
CA MET A 15 4.24 -6.56 -5.86
C MET A 15 3.46 -5.60 -6.74
N SER A 16 2.39 -6.10 -7.35
CA SER A 16 1.41 -5.23 -8.02
C SER A 16 0.72 -4.31 -7.00
N VAL A 17 0.16 -3.18 -7.45
CA VAL A 17 -0.64 -2.27 -6.61
C VAL A 17 -1.75 -3.00 -5.85
N ARG A 18 -2.38 -3.98 -6.50
CA ARG A 18 -3.44 -4.79 -5.90
C ARG A 18 -2.90 -5.64 -4.75
N ASP A 19 -1.78 -6.31 -4.97
CA ASP A 19 -1.21 -7.27 -4.02
C ASP A 19 -0.51 -6.57 -2.87
N ALA A 20 0.22 -5.48 -3.14
CA ALA A 20 0.80 -4.61 -2.13
C ALA A 20 -0.30 -4.03 -1.21
N ALA A 21 -1.42 -3.58 -1.78
CA ALA A 21 -2.53 -3.06 -0.99
C ALA A 21 -3.23 -4.13 -0.14
N GLU A 22 -3.36 -5.35 -0.66
CA GLU A 22 -3.88 -6.50 0.09
C GLU A 22 -2.95 -6.86 1.26
N PHE A 23 -1.66 -7.01 0.99
CA PHE A 23 -0.64 -7.39 1.96
C PHE A 23 -0.59 -6.40 3.14
N VAL A 24 -0.49 -5.11 2.86
CA VAL A 24 -0.42 -4.08 3.91
C VAL A 24 -1.76 -3.93 4.64
N ALA A 25 -2.89 -4.07 3.94
CA ALA A 25 -4.20 -4.03 4.58
C ALA A 25 -4.39 -5.16 5.60
N GLN A 26 -3.97 -6.38 5.24
CA GLN A 26 -4.02 -7.54 6.14
C GLN A 26 -3.04 -7.38 7.32
N ALA A 27 -1.81 -6.92 7.06
CA ALA A 27 -0.79 -6.74 8.10
C ALA A 27 -1.19 -5.70 9.17
N HIS A 28 -1.95 -4.67 8.78
CA HIS A 28 -2.37 -3.59 9.68
C HIS A 28 -3.83 -3.68 10.12
N GLY A 29 -4.58 -4.68 9.67
CA GLY A 29 -6.00 -4.84 10.01
C GLY A 29 -6.89 -3.69 9.50
N VAL A 30 -6.54 -3.09 8.36
CA VAL A 30 -7.24 -1.92 7.80
C VAL A 30 -7.93 -2.26 6.47
N ALA A 31 -8.86 -1.40 6.03
CA ALA A 31 -9.58 -1.63 4.79
C ALA A 31 -8.66 -1.55 3.56
N LYS A 32 -8.62 -2.63 2.76
CA LYS A 32 -7.88 -2.70 1.48
C LYS A 32 -8.14 -1.51 0.56
N ARG A 33 -9.39 -1.03 0.48
CA ARG A 33 -9.74 0.14 -0.35
C ARG A 33 -8.97 1.39 0.06
N LYS A 34 -8.73 1.61 1.36
CA LYS A 34 -7.94 2.74 1.88
C LYS A 34 -6.48 2.63 1.41
N ILE A 35 -5.90 1.45 1.54
CA ILE A 35 -4.50 1.21 1.16
C ILE A 35 -4.31 1.25 -0.35
N TYR A 36 -5.27 0.75 -1.12
CA TYR A 36 -5.24 0.82 -2.58
C TYR A 36 -5.26 2.26 -3.09
N GLN A 37 -6.11 3.12 -2.52
CA GLN A 37 -6.11 4.55 -2.85
C GLN A 37 -4.80 5.24 -2.46
N MET A 38 -4.22 4.86 -1.33
CA MET A 38 -2.91 5.35 -0.90
C MET A 38 -1.81 4.93 -1.90
N ALA A 39 -1.80 3.68 -2.35
CA ALA A 39 -0.85 3.16 -3.33
C ALA A 39 -0.94 3.91 -4.67
N LEU A 40 -2.15 4.15 -5.17
CA LEU A 40 -2.37 4.96 -6.38
C LEU A 40 -1.89 6.42 -6.22
N GLY A 41 -1.98 6.97 -5.00
CA GLY A 41 -1.45 8.29 -4.68
C GLY A 41 0.08 8.33 -4.64
N ILE A 42 0.71 7.24 -4.21
CA ILE A 42 2.17 7.07 -4.17
C ILE A 42 2.73 6.93 -5.59
N GLU A 43 2.16 6.06 -6.43
CA GLU A 43 2.62 5.89 -7.84
C GLU A 43 2.50 7.17 -8.67
N ARG A 44 1.56 8.06 -8.33
CA ARG A 44 1.38 9.34 -9.01
C ARG A 44 2.38 10.41 -8.59
N LYS A 45 3.06 10.24 -7.45
CA LYS A 45 4.14 11.15 -7.04
C LYS A 45 5.46 10.59 -7.60
N PRO A 46 6.12 11.31 -8.53
CA PRO A 46 7.38 10.87 -9.12
C PRO A 46 8.49 10.75 -8.07
#